data_AF-A0A2N2U269-F1
#
_entry.id   AF-A0A2N2U269-F1
#
_cell.length_a   1.000
_cell.length_b   1.000
_cell.length_c   1.000
_cell.angle_alpha   90.00
_cell.angle_beta   90.00
_cell.angle_gamma   90.00
#
_symmetry.space_group_name_H-M   'P 1'
#
loop_
_entity.id
_entity.type
_entity.pdbx_description
1 polymer ?
#
loop_
_entity_poly.entity_id
_entity_poly.type
_entity_poly.pdbx_seq_one_letter_code
_entity_poly.pdbx_strand_id
1 'polypeptide(L)'
;MHLQELTPAETAFLTAPAAAADDLQARLTRKLAATLSARLRLPVEARPMPADAGADAAACPTWQPDVALASLWLTRRLGGQRVMGATPFVPHTLIHTLDVALAECWLDAATQATLSAVLAWHITTGSTQATLVVRLPHPTTDMTRWARGVIRHG
;
A
#
# COMPACT_ATOMS: atom_id res chain seq x y z
N MET A 1 -49.43 1.95 9.27
CA MET A 1 -47.96 1.77 9.42
C MET A 1 -47.56 2.44 10.72
N HIS A 2 -47.12 1.68 11.72
CA HIS A 2 -46.55 2.24 12.95
C HIS A 2 -45.03 2.32 12.77
N LEU A 3 -44.48 3.53 12.83
CA LEU A 3 -43.04 3.75 12.95
C LEU A 3 -42.66 3.51 14.42
N GLN A 4 -41.81 2.53 14.68
CA GLN A 4 -41.29 2.29 16.02
C GLN A 4 -40.27 3.37 16.36
N GLU A 5 -40.29 3.83 17.62
CA GLU A 5 -39.29 4.77 18.12
C GLU A 5 -37.95 4.07 18.24
N LEU A 6 -36.88 4.75 17.80
CA LEU A 6 -35.52 4.25 17.84
C LEU A 6 -35.11 3.97 19.29
N THR A 7 -34.53 2.80 19.52
CA THR A 7 -34.00 2.47 20.84
C THR A 7 -32.80 3.36 21.18
N PRO A 8 -32.45 3.50 22.47
CA PRO A 8 -31.26 4.25 22.88
C PRO A 8 -29.96 3.71 22.25
N ALA A 9 -29.88 2.40 21.99
CA ALA A 9 -28.72 1.78 21.35
C ALA A 9 -28.62 2.13 19.85
N GLU A 10 -29.75 2.13 19.13
CA GLU A 10 -29.79 2.54 17.73
C GLU A 10 -29.54 4.04 17.59
N THR A 11 -30.07 4.85 18.51
CA THR A 11 -29.77 6.28 18.57
C THR A 11 -28.29 6.50 18.80
N ALA A 12 -27.69 5.80 19.78
CA ALA A 12 -26.25 5.88 20.05
C ALA A 12 -25.40 5.46 18.85
N PHE A 13 -25.80 4.41 18.12
CA PHE A 13 -25.13 3.97 16.90
C PHE A 13 -25.22 5.01 15.77
N LEU A 14 -26.40 5.60 15.56
CA LEU A 14 -26.62 6.61 14.52
C LEU A 14 -25.96 7.95 14.85
N THR A 15 -25.84 8.30 16.14
CA THR A 15 -25.17 9.52 16.59
C THR A 15 -23.69 9.34 16.89
N ALA A 16 -23.19 8.10 16.86
CA ALA A 16 -21.77 7.84 17.06
C ALA A 16 -20.99 8.63 16.01
N PRO A 17 -20.00 9.45 16.41
CA PRO A 17 -19.16 10.12 15.45
C PRO A 17 -18.52 9.04 14.58
N ALA A 18 -18.62 9.20 13.26
CA ALA A 18 -17.94 8.32 12.33
C ALA A 18 -16.48 8.22 12.76
N ALA A 19 -15.97 6.99 12.94
CA ALA A 19 -14.58 6.78 13.27
C ALA A 19 -13.74 7.62 12.31
N ALA A 20 -12.86 8.48 12.86
CA ALA A 20 -12.03 9.36 12.06
C ALA A 20 -11.41 8.54 10.94
N ALA A 21 -11.64 8.95 9.69
CA ALA A 21 -11.14 8.21 8.55
C ALA A 21 -9.64 8.04 8.73
N ASP A 22 -9.21 6.78 8.93
CA ASP A 22 -7.79 6.44 8.99
C ASP A 22 -7.11 7.09 7.78
N ASP A 23 -6.07 7.86 8.05
CA ASP A 23 -5.28 8.48 6.99
C ASP A 23 -4.85 7.40 5.98
N LEU A 24 -5.05 7.69 4.70
CA LEU A 24 -4.84 6.74 3.62
C LEU A 24 -3.39 6.21 3.66
N GLN A 25 -2.42 7.05 4.02
CA GLN A 25 -1.03 6.64 4.19
C GLN A 25 -0.85 5.66 5.35
N ALA A 26 -1.53 5.85 6.48
CA ALA A 26 -1.48 4.92 7.61
C ALA A 26 -2.09 3.55 7.24
N ARG A 27 -3.24 3.55 6.55
CA ARG A 27 -3.89 2.31 6.08
C ARG A 27 -3.02 1.56 5.08
N LEU A 28 -2.47 2.27 4.10
CA LEU A 28 -1.56 1.71 3.12
C LEU A 28 -0.30 1.14 3.78
N THR A 29 0.27 1.85 4.75
CA THR A 29 1.45 1.37 5.51
C THR A 29 1.18 0.03 6.20
N ARG A 30 0.06 -0.10 6.92
CA ARG A 30 -0.31 -1.37 7.59
C ARG A 30 -0.51 -2.49 6.58
N LYS A 31 -1.16 -2.19 5.46
CA LYS A 31 -1.42 -3.18 4.41
C LYS A 31 -0.15 -3.62 3.69
N LEU A 32 0.78 -2.71 3.45
CA LEU A 32 2.10 -3.02 2.90
C LEU A 32 2.87 -3.94 3.84
N ALA A 33 2.93 -3.62 5.14
CA ALA A 33 3.57 -4.47 6.13
C ALA A 33 2.98 -5.89 6.16
N ALA A 34 1.64 -6.02 6.16
CA ALA A 34 0.96 -7.30 6.13
C ALA A 34 1.23 -8.09 4.83
N THR A 35 1.14 -7.42 3.68
CA THR A 35 1.36 -8.02 2.35
C THR A 35 2.79 -8.52 2.21
N LEU A 36 3.77 -7.68 2.56
CA LEU A 36 5.18 -8.04 2.51
C LEU A 36 5.49 -9.16 3.51
N SER A 37 4.92 -9.11 4.71
CA SER A 37 5.10 -10.17 5.71
C SER A 37 4.61 -11.53 5.20
N ALA A 38 3.40 -11.56 4.64
CA ALA A 38 2.79 -12.77 4.10
C ALA A 38 3.62 -13.36 2.95
N ARG A 39 4.12 -12.50 2.06
CA ARG A 39 4.85 -12.96 0.87
C ARG A 39 6.31 -13.33 1.15
N LEU A 40 6.99 -12.59 2.01
CA LEU A 40 8.37 -12.89 2.45
C LEU A 40 8.42 -14.00 3.50
N ARG A 41 7.27 -14.34 4.10
CA ARG A 41 7.12 -15.29 5.23
C ARG A 41 7.99 -14.88 6.42
N LEU A 42 7.97 -13.60 6.74
CA LEU A 42 8.71 -12.97 7.82
C LEU A 42 7.90 -11.85 8.44
N PRO A 43 8.15 -11.49 9.72
CA PRO A 43 7.66 -10.23 10.24
C PRO A 43 8.35 -9.07 9.50
N VAL A 44 7.53 -8.17 8.94
CA VAL A 44 7.97 -6.95 8.26
C VAL A 44 7.32 -5.76 8.94
N GLU A 45 8.13 -4.80 9.35
CA GLU A 45 7.65 -3.47 9.71
C GLU A 45 7.81 -2.53 8.51
N ALA A 46 6.81 -1.69 8.27
CA ALA A 46 6.86 -0.61 7.29
C ALA A 46 6.66 0.71 8.04
N ARG A 47 7.57 1.67 7.85
CA ARG A 47 7.49 3.01 8.45
C ARG A 47 7.52 4.06 7.34
N PRO A 48 6.55 4.98 7.28
CA PRO A 48 6.57 6.05 6.28
C PRO A 48 7.82 6.91 6.47
N MET A 49 8.41 7.35 5.36
CA MET A 49 9.53 8.30 5.35
C MET A 49 9.19 9.49 4.44
N PRO A 50 9.77 10.67 4.67
CA PRO A 50 9.63 11.78 3.74
C PRO A 50 10.22 11.38 2.39
N ALA A 51 9.52 11.73 1.32
CA ALA A 51 9.95 11.52 -0.05
C ALA A 51 9.84 12.82 -0.82
N ASP A 52 10.90 13.17 -1.56
CA ASP A 52 10.86 14.34 -2.43
C ASP A 52 9.99 14.05 -3.65
N ALA A 53 9.01 14.91 -3.89
CA ALA A 53 8.19 14.88 -5.09
C ALA A 53 9.06 15.30 -6.28
N GLY A 54 9.68 14.33 -6.95
CA GLY A 54 10.38 14.56 -8.22
C GLY A 54 9.41 15.11 -9.27
N ALA A 55 9.91 15.99 -10.15
CA ALA A 55 9.11 16.82 -11.05
C ALA A 55 8.30 16.06 -12.13
N ASP A 56 8.52 14.76 -12.32
CA ASP A 56 7.87 14.00 -13.40
C ASP A 56 6.68 13.18 -12.90
N ALA A 57 5.53 13.37 -13.52
CA ALA A 57 4.29 12.68 -13.17
C ALA A 57 4.25 11.32 -13.86
N ALA A 58 4.16 10.23 -13.09
CA ALA A 58 3.96 8.91 -13.67
C ALA A 58 2.52 8.80 -14.23
N ALA A 59 2.34 8.14 -15.38
CA ALA A 59 1.01 7.88 -15.94
C ALA A 59 0.22 6.82 -15.14
N CYS A 60 0.93 5.95 -14.42
CA CYS A 60 0.39 4.95 -13.52
C CYS A 60 1.27 4.80 -12.28
N PRO A 61 0.74 4.26 -11.17
CA PRO A 61 1.55 3.93 -10.00
C PRO A 61 2.78 3.11 -10.37
N THR A 62 3.95 3.56 -9.92
CA THR A 62 5.23 2.90 -10.21
C THR A 62 5.94 2.61 -8.91
N TRP A 63 6.09 1.32 -8.58
CA TRP A 63 6.82 0.84 -7.42
C TRP A 63 8.31 0.74 -7.72
N GLN A 64 9.11 1.26 -6.80
CA GLN A 64 10.57 1.28 -6.85
C GLN A 64 11.12 0.69 -5.55
N PRO A 65 11.22 -0.65 -5.47
CA PRO A 65 11.95 -1.30 -4.40
C PRO A 65 13.44 -1.08 -4.59
N ASP A 66 14.17 -0.85 -3.50
CA ASP A 66 15.63 -0.80 -3.59
C ASP A 66 16.27 -2.18 -3.78
N VAL A 67 17.59 -2.17 -3.95
CA VAL A 67 18.39 -3.39 -4.17
C VAL A 67 18.28 -4.35 -2.98
N ALA A 68 18.17 -3.84 -1.75
CA ALA A 68 18.07 -4.67 -0.55
C ALA A 68 16.73 -5.42 -0.51
N LEU A 69 15.61 -4.75 -0.78
CA LEU A 69 14.29 -5.37 -0.84
C LEU A 69 14.19 -6.38 -1.99
N ALA A 70 14.72 -6.03 -3.16
CA ALA A 70 14.74 -6.93 -4.32
C ALA A 70 15.59 -8.19 -4.05
N SER A 71 16.77 -8.03 -3.43
CA SER A 71 17.65 -9.14 -3.06
C SER A 71 17.04 -10.03 -1.99
N LEU A 72 16.41 -9.43 -0.98
CA LEU A 72 15.68 -10.17 0.05
C LEU A 72 14.58 -11.03 -0.56
N TRP A 73 13.81 -10.45 -1.48
CA TRP A 73 12.75 -11.16 -2.16
C TRP A 73 13.25 -12.35 -2.98
N LEU A 74 14.29 -12.14 -3.79
CA LEU A 74 14.91 -13.20 -4.58
C LEU A 74 15.43 -14.33 -3.67
N THR A 75 16.15 -13.97 -2.61
CA THR A 75 16.70 -14.93 -1.64
C THR A 75 15.57 -15.75 -1.00
N ARG A 76 14.46 -15.13 -0.63
CA ARG A 76 13.30 -15.83 -0.03
C ARG A 76 12.60 -16.76 -1.01
N ARG A 77 12.46 -16.35 -2.27
CA ARG A 77 11.86 -17.18 -3.32
C ARG A 77 12.71 -18.41 -3.64
N LEU A 78 14.02 -18.29 -3.57
CA LEU A 78 14.97 -19.39 -3.80
C LEU A 78 15.26 -20.25 -2.55
N GLY A 79 14.42 -20.15 -1.51
CA GLY A 79 14.55 -20.98 -0.30
C GLY A 79 15.73 -20.60 0.60
N GLY A 80 16.19 -19.35 0.56
CA GLY A 80 17.30 -18.85 1.38
C GLY A 80 18.68 -18.95 0.73
N GLN A 81 18.76 -19.45 -0.51
CA GLN A 81 20.00 -19.49 -1.28
C GLN A 81 20.44 -18.07 -1.65
N ARG A 82 21.62 -17.65 -1.18
CA ARG A 82 22.23 -16.38 -1.59
C ARG A 82 22.76 -16.53 -3.01
N VAL A 83 22.18 -15.79 -3.95
CA VAL A 83 22.71 -15.74 -5.30
C VAL A 83 23.78 -14.65 -5.37
N MET A 84 25.05 -15.04 -5.42
CA MET A 84 26.13 -14.10 -5.71
C MET A 84 26.02 -13.63 -7.17
N GLY A 85 26.04 -12.31 -7.38
CA GLY A 85 26.03 -11.70 -8.72
C GLY A 85 24.64 -11.60 -9.37
N ALA A 86 23.55 -11.93 -8.67
CA ALA A 86 22.22 -11.71 -9.22
C ALA A 86 21.88 -10.22 -9.33
N THR A 87 21.40 -9.82 -10.50
CA THR A 87 20.70 -8.54 -10.65
C THR A 87 19.46 -8.53 -9.76
N PRO A 88 19.20 -7.44 -9.00
CA PRO A 88 17.99 -7.32 -8.20
C PRO A 88 16.77 -7.54 -9.08
N PHE A 89 15.94 -8.53 -8.73
CA PHE A 89 14.75 -8.90 -9.49
C PHE A 89 13.52 -8.86 -8.60
N VAL A 90 12.54 -8.05 -9.00
CA VAL A 90 11.23 -8.01 -8.36
C VAL A 90 10.21 -8.64 -9.28
N PRO A 91 9.58 -9.76 -8.88
CA PRO A 91 8.62 -10.43 -9.73
C PRO A 91 7.40 -9.55 -10.01
N HIS A 92 6.86 -9.63 -11.23
CA HIS A 92 5.61 -8.97 -11.60
C HIS A 92 4.45 -9.31 -10.66
N THR A 93 4.41 -10.53 -10.11
CA THR A 93 3.38 -10.94 -9.14
C THR A 93 3.43 -10.15 -7.84
N LEU A 94 4.62 -9.69 -7.42
CA LEU A 94 4.75 -8.81 -6.25
C LEU A 94 4.19 -7.43 -6.59
N ILE A 95 4.65 -6.84 -7.70
CA ILE A 95 4.17 -5.53 -8.17
C ILE A 95 2.64 -5.53 -8.28
N HIS A 96 2.07 -6.54 -8.93
CA HIS A 96 0.62 -6.70 -9.02
C HIS A 96 -0.07 -6.78 -7.65
N THR A 97 0.52 -7.50 -6.68
CA THR A 97 -0.06 -7.57 -5.33
C THR A 97 -0.02 -6.20 -4.63
N LEU A 98 1.07 -5.44 -4.81
CA LEU A 98 1.19 -4.08 -4.29
C LEU A 98 0.20 -3.13 -4.96
N ASP A 99 0.00 -3.28 -6.28
CA ASP A 99 -0.99 -2.53 -7.06
C ASP A 99 -2.40 -2.79 -6.56
N VAL A 100 -2.78 -4.06 -6.37
CA VAL A 100 -4.09 -4.41 -5.79
C VAL A 100 -4.24 -3.82 -4.39
N ALA A 101 -3.21 -3.93 -3.54
CA ALA A 101 -3.26 -3.40 -2.19
C ALA A 101 -3.49 -1.87 -2.18
N LEU A 102 -2.78 -1.15 -3.05
CA LEU A 102 -2.90 0.30 -3.24
C LEU A 102 -4.26 0.69 -3.84
N ALA A 103 -4.75 -0.03 -4.84
CA ALA A 103 -6.03 0.21 -5.48
C ALA A 103 -7.20 0.06 -4.48
N GLU A 104 -7.20 -1.03 -3.71
CA GLU A 104 -8.17 -1.24 -2.62
C GLU A 104 -8.09 -0.11 -1.58
N CYS A 105 -6.89 0.23 -1.10
CA CYS A 105 -6.76 1.33 -0.13
C CYS A 105 -7.26 2.67 -0.69
N TRP A 106 -6.97 2.96 -1.95
CA TRP A 106 -7.41 4.18 -2.63
C TRP A 106 -8.94 4.25 -2.76
N LEU A 107 -9.58 3.15 -3.17
CA LEU A 107 -11.03 3.10 -3.34
C LEU A 107 -11.80 3.06 -2.01
N ASP A 108 -11.19 2.52 -0.96
CA ASP A 108 -11.74 2.49 0.40
C ASP A 108 -11.59 3.83 1.15
N ALA A 109 -10.77 4.76 0.65
CA ALA A 109 -10.66 6.09 1.22
C ALA A 109 -11.81 6.97 0.71
N ALA A 110 -12.53 7.59 1.64
CA ALA A 110 -13.52 8.60 1.30
C ALA A 110 -12.85 9.73 0.49
N THR A 111 -13.61 10.30 -0.46
CA THR A 111 -13.26 11.13 -1.63
C THR A 111 -12.31 12.33 -1.47
N GLN A 112 -11.66 12.53 -0.31
CA GLN A 112 -10.84 13.70 0.03
C GLN A 112 -9.40 13.37 0.48
N ALA A 113 -8.92 12.13 0.31
CA ALA A 113 -7.55 11.80 0.67
C ALA A 113 -6.55 12.50 -0.27
N THR A 114 -5.86 13.54 0.24
CA THR A 114 -4.70 14.15 -0.44
C THR A 114 -3.46 13.31 -0.13
N LEU A 115 -3.04 12.48 -1.08
CA LEU A 115 -1.73 11.83 -1.02
C LEU A 115 -0.68 12.68 -1.71
N SER A 116 0.54 12.66 -1.15
CA SER A 116 1.72 13.12 -1.88
C SER A 116 1.89 12.32 -3.18
N ALA A 117 2.36 12.97 -4.24
CA ALA A 117 2.67 12.33 -5.51
C ALA A 117 3.74 11.22 -5.38
N VAL A 118 4.54 11.25 -4.31
CA VAL A 118 5.52 10.22 -3.98
C VAL A 118 5.34 9.81 -2.53
N LEU A 119 5.24 8.51 -2.29
CA LEU A 119 5.25 7.92 -0.95
C LEU A 119 6.43 6.97 -0.84
N ALA A 120 7.07 6.96 0.33
CA ALA A 120 8.19 6.08 0.59
C ALA A 120 8.07 5.44 1.98
N TRP A 121 8.61 4.23 2.11
CA TRP A 121 8.65 3.47 3.35
C TRP A 121 10.02 2.90 3.61
N HIS A 122 10.45 2.98 4.86
CA HIS A 122 11.49 2.10 5.39
C HIS A 122 10.86 0.76 5.72
N ILE A 123 11.42 -0.29 5.14
CA ILE A 123 11.02 -1.68 5.35
C ILE A 123 12.10 -2.34 6.21
N THR A 124 11.71 -2.86 7.38
CA THR A 124 12.63 -3.55 8.29
C THR A 124 12.15 -4.98 8.53
N THR A 125 13.08 -5.92 8.45
CA THR A 125 12.81 -7.34 8.72
C THR A 125 14.08 -8.07 9.16
N GLY A 126 14.09 -8.55 10.40
CA GLY A 126 15.30 -9.07 11.03
C GLY A 126 16.43 -8.03 11.00
N SER A 127 17.58 -8.40 10.42
CA SER A 127 18.72 -7.49 10.23
C SER A 127 18.72 -6.73 8.90
N THR A 128 17.69 -6.92 8.06
CA THR A 128 17.60 -6.24 6.75
C THR A 128 16.79 -4.95 6.88
N GLN A 129 17.38 -3.86 6.39
CA GLN A 129 16.70 -2.59 6.18
C GLN A 129 16.69 -2.29 4.70
N ALA A 130 15.53 -1.88 4.20
CA ALA A 130 15.31 -1.58 2.80
C ALA A 130 14.35 -0.39 2.66
N THR A 131 14.20 0.08 1.44
CA THR A 131 13.30 1.16 1.06
C THR A 131 12.38 0.71 -0.07
N LEU A 132 11.14 1.17 0.01
CA LEU A 132 10.13 0.99 -1.02
C LEU A 132 9.52 2.35 -1.32
N VAL A 133 9.56 2.76 -2.59
CA VAL A 133 8.95 4.00 -3.05
C VAL A 133 7.81 3.68 -4.00
N VAL A 134 6.73 4.45 -3.96
CA VAL A 134 5.72 4.47 -5.01
C VAL A 134 5.53 5.89 -5.51
N ARG A 135 5.59 6.05 -6.83
CA ARG A 135 5.22 7.29 -7.50
C ARG A 135 3.81 7.16 -8.02
N LEU A 136 2.95 8.09 -7.64
CA LEU A 136 1.54 8.11 -7.99
C LEU A 136 1.31 9.06 -9.18
N PRO A 137 0.27 8.83 -10.00
CA PRO A 137 -0.19 9.83 -10.95
C PRO A 137 -0.67 11.08 -10.22
N HIS A 138 -0.35 12.25 -10.78
CA HIS A 138 -0.70 13.55 -10.18
C HIS A 138 -2.22 13.81 -10.10
N PRO A 139 -3.03 13.53 -11.15
CA PRO A 139 -4.47 13.71 -11.04
C PRO A 139 -5.13 12.53 -10.31
N THR A 140 -5.90 12.83 -9.28
CA THR A 140 -6.69 11.86 -8.50
C THR A 140 -7.70 11.09 -9.36
N THR A 141 -8.16 11.69 -10.47
CA THR A 141 -9.01 11.04 -11.47
C THR A 141 -8.30 9.87 -12.16
N ASP A 142 -7.02 10.02 -12.51
CA ASP A 142 -6.26 8.95 -13.15
C ASP A 142 -5.95 7.85 -12.14
N MET A 143 -5.65 8.21 -10.89
CA MET A 143 -5.50 7.24 -9.81
C MET A 143 -6.77 6.41 -9.59
N THR A 144 -7.94 7.06 -9.60
CA THR A 144 -9.23 6.37 -9.44
C THR A 144 -9.56 5.48 -10.64
N ARG A 145 -9.28 5.95 -11.87
CA ARG A 145 -9.45 5.16 -13.09
C ARG A 145 -8.55 3.93 -13.06
N TRP A 146 -7.28 4.12 -12.73
CA TRP A 146 -6.30 3.04 -12.59
C TRP A 146 -6.73 2.02 -11.54
N ALA A 147 -7.10 2.46 -10.33
CA ALA A 147 -7.48 1.58 -9.23
C ALA A 147 -8.68 0.70 -9.61
N ARG A 148 -9.70 1.29 -10.24
CA ARG A 148 -10.85 0.52 -10.77
C ARG A 148 -10.43 -0.48 -11.84
N GLY A 149 -9.47 -0.14 -12.68
CA GLY A 149 -8.91 -1.04 -13.69
C GLY A 149 -8.22 -2.25 -13.05
N VAL A 150 -7.38 -2.04 -12.04
CA VAL A 150 -6.69 -3.12 -11.33
C VAL A 150 -7.68 -4.08 -10.67
N ILE A 151 -8.70 -3.57 -9.96
CA ILE A 151 -9.66 -4.44 -9.24
C ILE A 151 -10.60 -5.20 -10.19
N ARG A 152 -10.92 -4.64 -11.36
CA ARG A 152 -11.78 -5.33 -12.35
C ARG A 152 -11.07 -6.47 -13.10
N HIS A 153 -9.74 -6.45 -13.13
CA HIS A 153 -8.93 -7.36 -13.93
C HIS A 153 -7.95 -8.21 -13.10
N GLY A 154 -7.93 -8.05 -11.78
CA GLY A 154 -7.17 -8.88 -10.83
C GLY A 154 -7.97 -10.07 -10.32
#